data_AF-A0A3N5F9X8-F1
#
_entry.id   AF-A0A3N5F9X8-F1
#
_cell.length_a   1.000
_cell.length_b   1.000
_cell.length_c   1.000
_cell.angle_alpha   90.00
_cell.angle_beta   90.00
_cell.angle_gamma   90.00
#
_symmetry.space_group_name_H-M   'P 1'
#
loop_
_entity.id
_entity.type
_entity.pdbx_description
1 polymer ?
#
loop_
_entity_poly.entity_id
_entity_poly.type
_entity_poly.pdbx_seq_one_letter_code
_entity_poly.pdbx_strand_id
1 'polypeptide(L)'
;MNFRSLGALVAATLAGCAVEPGRPAVPEPWYPPVNENSDPLLAAFEGRVPCAEPAMKDCEKVKVGLALYQDPGTKSPTTYTLARVYVASSPEGSRVVVSGTWRITQGMRLDPSAPVYRLDASAPSEFRSYWAIGEDILFVLDEDMKPRVGTASWSYVLNRTRSQGHE
;
A
#
# COMPACT_ATOMS: atom_id res chain seq x y z
N MET A 1 56.75 -52.84 24.40
CA MET A 1 55.28 -52.72 24.53
C MET A 1 54.88 -51.28 24.26
N ASN A 2 53.85 -51.13 23.41
CA ASN A 2 53.41 -49.89 22.77
C ASN A 2 52.81 -48.87 23.75
N PHE A 3 53.06 -47.58 23.52
CA PHE A 3 52.11 -46.52 23.88
C PHE A 3 52.02 -45.50 22.74
N ARG A 4 50.81 -45.37 22.18
CA ARG A 4 50.47 -44.55 21.02
C ARG A 4 50.21 -43.10 21.46
N SER A 5 50.85 -42.13 20.80
CA SER A 5 50.44 -40.72 20.85
C SER A 5 49.08 -40.55 20.17
N LEU A 6 48.10 -39.99 20.89
CA LEU A 6 46.90 -39.41 20.28
C LEU A 6 47.18 -37.93 19.98
N GLY A 7 47.26 -37.59 18.69
CA GLY A 7 47.18 -36.21 18.22
C GLY A 7 45.72 -35.77 18.20
N ALA A 8 45.40 -34.69 18.91
CA ALA A 8 44.09 -34.04 18.84
C ALA A 8 44.09 -33.03 17.68
N LEU A 9 43.29 -33.31 16.64
CA LEU A 9 42.96 -32.36 15.58
C LEU A 9 41.83 -31.46 16.06
N VAL A 10 42.13 -30.18 16.29
CA VAL A 10 41.13 -29.13 16.54
C VAL A 10 40.66 -28.63 15.17
N ALA A 11 39.43 -29.01 14.79
CA ALA A 11 38.77 -28.46 13.61
C ALA A 11 38.09 -27.14 13.98
N ALA A 12 38.62 -26.03 13.48
CA ALA A 12 37.99 -24.71 13.57
C ALA A 12 36.80 -24.65 12.60
N THR A 13 35.58 -24.58 13.14
CA THR A 13 34.36 -24.38 12.36
C THR A 13 34.26 -22.91 11.97
N LEU A 14 34.39 -22.62 10.66
CA LEU A 14 34.07 -21.33 10.10
C LEU A 14 32.55 -21.13 10.17
N ALA A 15 32.10 -20.29 11.10
CA ALA A 15 30.72 -19.82 11.13
C ALA A 15 30.50 -18.92 9.91
N GLY A 16 29.98 -19.51 8.82
CA GLY A 16 29.47 -18.75 7.69
C GLY A 16 28.30 -17.88 8.14
N CYS A 17 28.32 -16.61 7.74
CA CYS A 17 27.17 -15.72 7.90
C CYS A 17 25.99 -16.35 7.16
N ALA A 18 25.02 -16.88 7.89
CA ALA A 18 23.74 -17.26 7.32
C ALA A 18 23.05 -15.95 6.90
N VAL A 19 23.06 -15.67 5.60
CA VAL A 19 22.13 -14.70 5.02
C VAL A 19 20.75 -15.28 5.28
N GLU A 20 20.00 -14.66 6.19
CA GLU A 20 18.60 -15.01 6.39
C GLU A 20 17.90 -14.92 5.02
N PRO A 21 17.13 -15.94 4.61
CA PRO A 21 16.35 -15.85 3.39
C PRO A 21 15.41 -14.66 3.52
N GLY A 22 15.70 -13.61 2.76
CA GLY A 22 14.83 -12.43 2.66
C GLY A 22 13.42 -12.90 2.38
N ARG A 23 12.48 -12.50 3.24
CA ARG A 23 11.06 -12.81 3.07
C ARG A 23 10.65 -12.52 1.61
N PRO A 24 9.86 -13.40 0.98
CA PRO A 24 9.45 -13.17 -0.40
C PRO A 24 8.74 -11.82 -0.47
N ALA A 25 9.31 -10.91 -1.25
CA ALA A 25 8.60 -9.70 -1.66
C ALA A 25 7.29 -10.15 -2.33
N VAL A 26 6.16 -9.65 -1.84
CA VAL A 26 4.87 -9.91 -2.48
C VAL A 26 4.99 -9.45 -3.93
N PRO A 27 4.77 -10.32 -4.94
CA PRO A 27 4.90 -9.93 -6.33
C PRO A 27 3.98 -8.74 -6.63
N GLU A 28 4.53 -7.70 -7.24
CA GLU A 28 3.76 -6.64 -7.85
C GLU A 28 3.21 -7.13 -9.21
N PRO A 29 2.00 -6.71 -9.63
CA PRO A 29 1.07 -5.87 -8.90
C PRO A 29 0.30 -6.65 -7.83
N TRP A 30 0.03 -6.00 -6.70
CA TRP A 30 -0.66 -6.62 -5.57
C TRP A 30 -2.20 -6.60 -5.68
N TYR A 31 -2.71 -6.10 -6.80
CA TYR A 31 -4.12 -6.07 -7.17
C TYR A 31 -4.31 -6.83 -8.49
N PRO A 32 -5.42 -7.56 -8.66
CA PRO A 32 -5.73 -8.21 -9.92
C PRO A 32 -6.14 -7.17 -11.00
N PRO A 33 -5.93 -7.46 -12.29
CA PRO A 33 -6.33 -6.57 -13.39
C PRO A 33 -7.85 -6.47 -13.58
N VAL A 34 -8.61 -7.39 -12.99
CA VAL A 34 -10.07 -7.42 -12.93
C VAL A 34 -10.54 -7.74 -11.51
N ASN A 35 -11.71 -7.25 -11.11
CA ASN A 35 -12.30 -7.62 -9.81
C ASN A 35 -13.10 -8.94 -9.89
N GLU A 36 -13.77 -9.31 -8.80
CA GLU A 36 -14.60 -10.54 -8.70
C GLU A 36 -15.78 -10.55 -9.70
N ASN A 37 -16.25 -9.39 -10.13
CA ASN A 37 -17.32 -9.23 -11.12
C ASN A 37 -16.78 -9.15 -12.57
N SER A 38 -15.48 -9.35 -12.77
CA SER A 38 -14.80 -9.16 -14.07
C SER A 38 -14.79 -7.71 -14.57
N ASP A 39 -15.01 -6.73 -13.69
CA ASP A 39 -14.83 -5.32 -14.03
C ASP A 39 -13.34 -5.02 -14.20
N PRO A 40 -12.93 -4.35 -15.29
CA PRO A 40 -11.53 -3.99 -15.49
C PRO A 40 -11.05 -2.95 -14.49
N LEU A 41 -9.77 -3.03 -14.17
CA LEU A 41 -9.04 -1.99 -13.45
C LEU A 41 -9.14 -0.67 -14.25
N LEU A 42 -9.72 0.36 -13.64
CA LEU A 42 -9.73 1.72 -14.17
C LEU A 42 -8.37 2.38 -13.95
N ALA A 43 -7.88 2.30 -12.72
CA ALA A 43 -6.64 2.93 -12.30
C ALA A 43 -6.12 2.30 -11.02
N ALA A 44 -4.80 2.28 -10.87
CA ALA A 44 -4.16 1.98 -9.60
C ALA A 44 -3.24 3.14 -9.23
N PHE A 45 -3.17 3.44 -7.93
CA PHE A 45 -2.41 4.54 -7.37
C PHE A 45 -1.59 4.04 -6.20
N GLU A 46 -0.37 4.58 -6.04
CA GLU A 46 0.51 4.23 -4.94
C GLU A 46 1.19 5.45 -4.32
N GLY A 47 1.48 5.35 -3.03
CA GLY A 47 2.15 6.40 -2.27
C GLY A 47 2.69 5.92 -0.93
N ARG A 48 3.36 6.82 -0.22
CA ARG A 48 3.93 6.58 1.11
C ARG A 48 3.49 7.70 2.02
N VAL A 49 2.67 7.37 3.01
CA VAL A 49 2.06 8.35 3.90
C VAL A 49 2.59 8.21 5.33
N PRO A 50 2.57 9.29 6.13
CA PRO A 50 2.85 9.21 7.56
C PRO A 50 1.92 8.22 8.27
N CYS A 51 2.41 7.55 9.31
CA CYS A 51 1.57 6.74 10.18
C CYS A 51 0.57 7.65 10.90
N ALA A 52 -0.73 7.36 10.80
CA ALA A 52 -1.76 8.11 11.50
C ALA A 52 -1.79 7.71 12.98
N GLU A 53 -2.05 8.68 13.86
CA GLU A 53 -2.10 8.45 15.31
C GLU A 53 -3.46 7.84 15.75
N PRO A 54 -3.48 6.89 16.72
CA PRO A 54 -2.30 6.29 17.35
C PRO A 54 -1.62 5.33 16.37
N ALA A 55 -0.34 5.60 16.09
CA ALA A 55 0.42 4.78 15.16
C ALA A 55 0.63 3.37 15.74
N MET A 56 0.74 2.37 14.88
CA MET A 56 1.35 1.11 15.28
C MET A 56 2.73 1.41 15.89
N LYS A 57 3.08 0.73 16.98
CA LYS A 57 4.38 0.90 17.62
C LYS A 57 5.51 0.77 16.59
N ASP A 58 6.43 1.74 16.61
CA ASP A 58 7.62 1.83 15.74
C ASP A 58 7.33 2.05 14.24
N CYS A 59 6.09 2.38 13.86
CA CYS A 59 5.71 2.64 12.47
C CYS A 59 6.45 3.86 11.89
N GLU A 60 7.27 3.62 10.86
CA GLU A 60 7.99 4.69 10.15
C GLU A 60 7.10 5.37 9.09
N LYS A 61 6.37 4.55 8.35
CA LYS A 61 5.48 4.97 7.24
C LYS A 61 4.49 3.87 6.87
N VAL A 62 3.45 4.25 6.14
CA VAL A 62 2.52 3.32 5.50
C VAL A 62 2.68 3.42 3.99
N LYS A 63 3.04 2.31 3.34
CA LYS A 63 2.90 2.19 1.88
C LYS A 63 1.42 1.95 1.57
N VAL A 64 0.84 2.81 0.76
CA VAL A 64 -0.57 2.77 0.41
C VAL A 64 -0.68 2.47 -1.07
N GLY A 65 -1.58 1.56 -1.40
CA GLY A 65 -1.95 1.26 -2.76
C GLY A 65 -3.47 1.21 -2.89
N LEU A 66 -4.01 1.87 -3.91
CA LEU A 66 -5.44 1.92 -4.19
C LEU A 66 -5.70 1.54 -5.65
N ALA A 67 -6.39 0.43 -5.86
CA ALA A 67 -6.89 0.00 -7.16
C ALA A 67 -8.39 0.30 -7.24
N LEU A 68 -8.82 0.93 -8.33
CA LEU A 68 -10.21 1.30 -8.62
C LEU A 68 -10.68 0.53 -9.86
N TYR A 69 -11.86 -0.07 -9.78
CA TYR A 69 -12.49 -0.81 -10.86
C TYR A 69 -13.75 -0.10 -11.34
N GLN A 70 -14.10 -0.31 -12.61
CA GLN A 70 -15.29 0.28 -13.21
C GLN A 70 -15.99 -0.71 -14.12
N ASP A 71 -17.31 -0.58 -14.22
CA ASP A 71 -18.11 -1.37 -15.15
C ASP A 71 -17.72 -1.00 -16.60
N PRO A 72 -17.41 -1.99 -17.46
CA PRO A 72 -16.87 -1.71 -18.80
C PRO A 72 -17.91 -1.10 -19.75
N GLY A 73 -19.21 -1.33 -19.53
CA GLY A 73 -20.29 -0.85 -20.39
C GLY A 73 -20.73 0.58 -20.06
N THR A 74 -21.00 0.83 -18.78
CA THR A 74 -21.50 2.10 -18.25
C THR A 74 -20.39 3.08 -17.86
N LYS A 75 -19.15 2.59 -17.68
CA LYS A 75 -18.01 3.35 -17.11
C LYS A 75 -18.26 3.84 -15.69
N SER A 76 -19.22 3.24 -14.99
CA SER A 76 -19.54 3.62 -13.61
C SER A 76 -18.53 3.01 -12.63
N PRO A 77 -18.16 3.72 -11.54
CA PRO A 77 -17.44 3.15 -10.42
C PRO A 77 -18.11 1.87 -9.89
N THR A 78 -17.31 0.83 -9.63
CA THR A 78 -17.80 -0.41 -9.01
C THR A 78 -17.12 -0.63 -7.67
N THR A 79 -16.00 -1.35 -7.66
CA THR A 79 -15.28 -1.72 -6.44
C THR A 79 -13.88 -1.14 -6.39
N TYR A 80 -13.27 -1.19 -5.20
CA TYR A 80 -11.88 -0.85 -4.98
C TYR A 80 -11.17 -1.95 -4.20
N THR A 81 -9.83 -1.92 -4.27
CA THR A 81 -8.95 -2.63 -3.36
C THR A 81 -7.94 -1.64 -2.78
N LEU A 82 -7.93 -1.50 -1.45
CA LEU A 82 -7.02 -0.64 -0.70
C LEU A 82 -6.05 -1.52 0.10
N ALA A 83 -4.78 -1.45 -0.25
CA ALA A 83 -3.69 -2.09 0.48
C ALA A 83 -2.90 -1.07 1.31
N ARG A 84 -2.60 -1.45 2.54
CA ARG A 84 -1.74 -0.69 3.46
C ARG A 84 -0.68 -1.63 4.02
N VAL A 85 0.60 -1.26 3.85
CA VAL A 85 1.73 -1.99 4.42
C VAL A 85 2.45 -1.07 5.39
N TYR A 86 2.47 -1.47 6.66
CA TYR A 86 3.12 -0.72 7.73
C TYR A 86 4.60 -1.12 7.79
N VAL A 87 5.47 -0.13 7.59
CA VAL A 87 6.92 -0.33 7.52
C VAL A 87 7.55 -0.04 8.88
N ALA A 88 8.51 -0.89 9.27
CA ALA A 88 9.17 -0.85 10.58
C ALA A 88 8.22 -1.00 11.79
N SER A 89 6.99 -1.47 11.59
CA SER A 89 6.01 -1.72 12.67
C SER A 89 6.28 -3.04 13.41
N SER A 90 5.60 -3.28 14.53
CA SER A 90 5.52 -4.62 15.14
C SER A 90 4.07 -5.15 15.11
N PRO A 91 3.77 -6.26 14.42
CA PRO A 91 4.69 -7.05 13.58
C PRO A 91 5.09 -6.31 12.30
N GLU A 92 6.33 -6.53 11.85
CA GLU A 92 6.93 -5.81 10.72
C GLU A 92 6.36 -6.26 9.38
N GLY A 93 6.07 -5.29 8.50
CA GLY A 93 5.56 -5.57 7.16
C GLY A 93 4.12 -6.02 7.14
N SER A 94 3.37 -5.79 8.23
CA SER A 94 1.95 -6.10 8.33
C SER A 94 1.19 -5.46 7.18
N ARG A 95 0.55 -6.30 6.37
CA ARG A 95 -0.26 -5.89 5.23
C ARG A 95 -1.73 -6.05 5.58
N VAL A 96 -2.49 -4.97 5.42
CA VAL A 96 -3.94 -4.96 5.56
C VAL A 96 -4.53 -4.61 4.20
N VAL A 97 -5.38 -5.48 3.67
CA VAL A 97 -6.11 -5.26 2.43
C VAL A 97 -7.60 -5.19 2.75
N VAL A 98 -8.27 -4.17 2.25
CA VAL A 98 -9.73 -4.04 2.33
C VAL A 98 -10.29 -3.73 0.96
N SER A 99 -11.48 -4.22 0.68
CA SER A 99 -12.20 -3.98 -0.56
C SER A 99 -13.62 -3.54 -0.25
N GLY A 100 -14.24 -2.85 -1.19
CA GLY A 100 -15.59 -2.33 -1.06
C GLY A 100 -16.01 -1.60 -2.32
N THR A 101 -17.01 -0.75 -2.21
CA THR A 101 -17.52 0.10 -3.29
C THR A 101 -16.93 1.50 -3.23
N TRP A 102 -16.84 2.15 -4.38
CA TRP A 102 -16.41 3.55 -4.46
C TRP A 102 -17.32 4.34 -5.40
N ARG A 103 -17.27 5.66 -5.28
CA ARG A 103 -18.03 6.57 -6.13
C ARG A 103 -17.28 7.88 -6.34
N ILE A 104 -17.65 8.58 -7.40
CA ILE A 104 -17.21 9.96 -7.64
C ILE A 104 -18.25 10.90 -7.02
N THR A 105 -17.76 11.86 -6.27
CA THR A 105 -18.55 12.93 -5.64
C THR A 105 -17.89 14.27 -5.96
N GLN A 106 -18.54 15.36 -5.55
CA GLN A 106 -17.95 16.69 -5.64
C GLN A 106 -17.87 17.32 -4.26
N GLY A 107 -16.87 18.18 -4.10
CA GLY A 107 -16.81 19.09 -2.98
C GLY A 107 -15.67 18.79 -2.03
N MET A 108 -14.75 19.75 -1.98
CA MET A 108 -13.82 19.97 -0.89
C MET A 108 -14.16 21.29 -0.19
N ARG A 109 -13.60 21.50 1.00
CA ARG A 109 -13.81 22.76 1.73
C ARG A 109 -13.35 24.00 0.96
N LEU A 110 -12.26 23.87 0.18
CA LEU A 110 -11.68 24.97 -0.59
C LEU A 110 -12.22 25.08 -2.02
N ASP A 111 -12.83 24.01 -2.54
CA ASP A 111 -13.40 23.96 -3.88
C ASP A 111 -14.62 23.02 -3.88
N PRO A 112 -15.84 23.57 -3.81
CA PRO A 112 -17.08 22.78 -3.83
C PRO A 112 -17.31 21.97 -5.11
N SER A 113 -16.59 22.28 -6.20
CA SER A 113 -16.75 21.60 -7.50
C SER A 113 -15.72 20.49 -7.72
N ALA A 114 -14.67 20.45 -6.90
CA ALA A 114 -13.57 19.51 -7.04
C ALA A 114 -14.04 18.04 -7.04
N PRO A 115 -13.57 17.21 -7.99
CA PRO A 115 -13.90 15.80 -8.03
C PRO A 115 -13.24 15.06 -6.87
N VAL A 116 -14.05 14.28 -6.15
CA VAL A 116 -13.62 13.51 -4.98
C VAL A 116 -13.99 12.04 -5.19
N TYR A 117 -13.00 11.17 -5.15
CA TYR A 117 -13.22 9.72 -5.08
C TYR A 117 -13.47 9.35 -3.63
N ARG A 118 -14.61 8.68 -3.38
CA ARG A 118 -15.05 8.32 -2.04
C ARG A 118 -15.26 6.83 -1.93
N LEU A 119 -14.55 6.21 -1.00
CA LEU A 119 -14.70 4.81 -0.63
C LEU A 119 -15.85 4.67 0.38
N ASP A 120 -16.44 3.48 0.44
CA ASP A 120 -17.43 3.15 1.43
C ASP A 120 -16.87 2.99 2.86
N ALA A 121 -17.73 2.60 3.80
CA ALA A 121 -17.38 2.47 5.21
C ALA A 121 -16.42 1.30 5.51
N SER A 122 -16.19 0.40 4.56
CA SER A 122 -15.21 -0.69 4.69
C SER A 122 -13.77 -0.16 4.71
N ALA A 123 -13.55 1.02 4.11
CA ALA A 123 -12.28 1.73 4.21
C ALA A 123 -12.15 2.37 5.61
N PRO A 124 -10.93 2.43 6.16
CA PRO A 124 -10.63 3.18 7.38
C PRO A 124 -10.86 4.69 7.14
N SER A 125 -11.32 5.44 8.15
CA SER A 125 -11.83 6.81 7.92
C SER A 125 -10.79 7.75 7.34
N GLU A 126 -9.52 7.57 7.71
CA GLU A 126 -8.39 8.37 7.25
C GLU A 126 -8.00 8.15 5.78
N PHE A 127 -8.57 7.13 5.12
CA PHE A 127 -8.38 6.83 3.69
C PHE A 127 -9.71 6.77 2.91
N ARG A 128 -10.79 7.37 3.40
CA ARG A 128 -12.10 7.29 2.73
C ARG A 128 -12.28 8.23 1.55
N SER A 129 -11.53 9.33 1.50
CA SER A 129 -11.79 10.43 0.56
C SER A 129 -10.49 10.86 -0.09
N TYR A 130 -10.53 11.04 -1.41
CA TYR A 130 -9.40 11.45 -2.21
C TYR A 130 -9.82 12.56 -3.18
N TRP A 131 -9.07 13.65 -3.20
CA TRP A 131 -9.22 14.66 -4.24
C TRP A 131 -8.46 14.22 -5.48
N ALA A 132 -9.18 14.08 -6.59
CA ALA A 132 -8.59 13.75 -7.87
C ALA A 132 -8.08 15.01 -8.58
N ILE A 133 -6.79 15.01 -8.92
CA ILE A 133 -6.16 16.03 -9.75
C ILE A 133 -5.85 15.41 -11.11
N GLY A 134 -6.67 15.73 -12.09
CA GLY A 134 -6.61 15.06 -13.39
C GLY A 134 -6.78 13.55 -13.24
N GLU A 135 -6.02 12.79 -14.01
CA GLU A 135 -6.12 11.32 -14.04
C GLU A 135 -5.06 10.61 -13.21
N ASP A 136 -4.03 11.34 -12.75
CA ASP A 136 -2.76 10.75 -12.28
C ASP A 136 -2.48 10.95 -10.79
N ILE A 137 -3.13 11.90 -10.13
CA ILE A 137 -2.77 12.27 -8.76
C ILE A 137 -4.01 12.25 -7.87
N LEU A 138 -3.88 11.60 -6.72
CA LEU A 138 -4.85 11.62 -5.64
C LEU A 138 -4.24 12.23 -4.38
N PHE A 139 -4.87 13.27 -3.84
CA PHE A 139 -4.58 13.77 -2.49
C PHE A 139 -5.52 13.11 -1.48
N VAL A 140 -4.98 12.49 -0.43
CA VAL A 140 -5.83 11.95 0.66
C VAL A 140 -6.44 13.12 1.43
N LEU A 141 -7.74 13.06 1.67
CA LEU A 141 -8.49 14.06 2.41
C LEU A 141 -8.73 13.62 3.85
N ASP A 142 -8.88 14.59 4.75
CA ASP A 142 -9.38 14.37 6.10
C ASP A 142 -10.92 14.32 6.14
N GLU A 143 -11.48 14.11 7.33
CA GLU A 143 -12.93 14.03 7.54
C GLU A 143 -13.65 15.37 7.30
N ASP A 144 -12.92 16.48 7.34
CA ASP A 144 -13.41 17.83 7.04
C ASP A 144 -13.23 18.20 5.55
N MET A 145 -12.90 17.23 4.69
CA MET A 145 -12.69 17.43 3.25
C MET A 145 -11.58 18.42 2.91
N LYS A 146 -10.48 18.40 3.68
CA LYS A 146 -9.23 19.12 3.39
C LYS A 146 -8.13 18.14 3.02
N PRO A 147 -7.21 18.52 2.11
CA PRO A 147 -6.00 17.74 1.87
C PRO A 147 -5.21 17.53 3.17
N ARG A 148 -4.88 16.27 3.46
CA ARG A 148 -4.01 15.95 4.59
C ARG A 148 -2.60 16.48 4.34
N VAL A 149 -1.99 17.00 5.39
CA VAL A 149 -0.62 17.51 5.35
C VAL A 149 0.34 16.42 5.79
N GLY A 150 1.38 16.20 4.99
CA GLY A 150 2.43 15.24 5.30
C GLY A 150 3.42 15.73 6.35
N THR A 151 4.55 15.03 6.44
CA THR A 151 5.73 15.43 7.20
C THR A 151 6.84 15.89 6.24
N ALA A 152 8.03 16.18 6.78
CA ALA A 152 9.21 16.46 5.99
C ALA A 152 9.63 15.28 5.08
N SER A 153 9.22 14.05 5.41
CA SER A 153 9.66 12.84 4.70
C SER A 153 8.56 12.19 3.88
N TRP A 154 7.28 12.28 4.30
CA TRP A 154 6.17 11.55 3.69
C TRP A 154 4.99 12.47 3.39
N SER A 155 4.33 12.27 2.26
CA SER A 155 3.17 13.06 1.84
C SER A 155 1.89 12.23 1.86
N TYR A 156 0.73 12.89 1.78
CA TYR A 156 -0.57 12.23 1.59
C TYR A 156 -0.98 12.28 0.11
N VAL A 157 -0.05 11.93 -0.78
CA VAL A 157 -0.25 11.92 -2.23
C VAL A 157 -0.05 10.51 -2.77
N LEU A 158 -1.01 10.03 -3.57
CA LEU A 158 -0.88 8.80 -4.34
C LEU A 158 -0.76 9.14 -5.82
N ASN A 159 0.19 8.51 -6.49
CA ASN A 159 0.46 8.70 -7.92
C ASN A 159 -0.04 7.47 -8.68
N ARG A 160 -0.62 7.69 -9.85
CA ARG A 160 -1.07 6.60 -10.73
C ARG A 160 0.13 5.72 -11.07
N THR A 161 -0.02 4.42 -10.85
CA THR A 161 0.90 3.43 -11.36
C THR A 161 0.63 3.24 -12.84
N ARG A 162 1.65 3.30 -13.68
CA ARG A 162 1.50 2.80 -15.04
C ARG A 162 1.35 1.28 -14.95
N SER A 163 0.29 0.73 -15.55
CA SER A 163 0.19 -0.72 -15.73
C SER A 163 1.47 -1.17 -16.44
N GLN A 164 2.20 -2.13 -15.89
CA GLN A 164 3.24 -2.82 -16.63
C GLN A 164 2.56 -3.63 -17.75
N GLY A 165 2.27 -2.96 -18.87
CA GLY A 165 2.06 -3.62 -20.13
C GLY A 165 3.40 -4.16 -20.56
N HIS A 166 3.49 -5.49 -20.68
CA HIS A 166 4.52 -6.12 -21.49
C HIS A 166 4.51 -5.45 -22.88
N GLU A 167 5.61 -4.78 -23.23
CA GLU A 167 6.01 -4.61 -24.64
C GLU A 167 6.39 -5.97 -25.24
#